data_AF-A0A1G5SR23-F1
#
_entry.id   AF-A0A1G5SR23-F1
#
_cell.length_a   1.000
_cell.length_b   1.000
_cell.length_c   1.000
_cell.angle_alpha   90.00
_cell.angle_beta   90.00
_cell.angle_gamma   90.00
#
_symmetry.space_group_name_H-M   'P 1'
#
loop_
_entity.id
_entity.type
_entity.pdbx_description
1 polymer ?
#
loop_
_entity_poly.entity_id
_entity_poly.type
_entity_poly.pdbx_seq_one_letter_code
_entity_poly.pdbx_strand_id
1 'polypeptide(L)'
;MQRTRQRTNSPASGWASAPFLAGLLLTVPAHGQDGSADQIERGKYLVTMGDCAACHTAPGGKYLAGNYALNMPFGVIMTPNLTPDKETGLGNWSYDDFDKAFRHGYSKNVGYLYPAFPFGWFTKVTDDDTQAIWAYLRSVPAVSEKRQESQIPFPFSVRTALVTWRTAFFTDERFKPDPTASAEVNRGAYLVEGLGHCAMCHNENKLVGNSSFAGRFGGGVIDGWYAPNITPDGHQGIGAWTDEQVVTYLKTGTAPGDRPGVAAGPMRQTIMESLSKVKEEDLKAMVAYLRTVPAKQTYKPKDLAVFDAAGAPGASTYLTYCSSCHQPDGKGIEGAVPALAGNTSVMSEGPETVLRVIYGGLAAQSGLAPMVAIGQQMTDVEVKNVTDYIRNSWGNKAPPVTGDKASEARAATKTMLAGTAPCAEIEQDKLKAAFDRIGIQASLTGLKQQDFVPTLVRLVQQVKAEPTGVTDDDIVNGLTTAFCKVGRDDPQYGKPSWPAVIGTFANVAYSQVKHPEKQAANVPSATTPPAKN
;
A
#
# COMPACT_ATOMS: atom_id res chain seq x y z
N MET A 1 -96.61 21.35 33.64
CA MET A 1 -95.52 22.34 33.55
C MET A 1 -94.53 22.09 34.68
N GLN A 2 -93.26 21.90 34.33
CA GLN A 2 -92.07 21.61 35.16
C GLN A 2 -92.26 21.51 36.69
N ARG A 3 -92.00 20.31 37.22
CA ARG A 3 -91.11 20.04 38.38
C ARG A 3 -91.29 18.58 38.83
N THR A 4 -90.21 17.81 38.77
CA THR A 4 -90.11 16.53 39.50
C THR A 4 -88.77 16.49 40.22
N ARG A 5 -88.83 16.59 41.56
CA ARG A 5 -87.77 16.24 42.50
C ARG A 5 -88.16 14.92 43.18
N GLN A 6 -87.25 13.95 43.21
CA GLN A 6 -87.15 12.88 44.22
C GLN A 6 -85.67 12.89 44.65
N ARG A 7 -85.32 13.28 45.91
CA ARG A 7 -85.08 12.44 47.10
C ARG A 7 -84.32 11.14 46.72
N THR A 8 -83.10 10.89 47.21
CA THR A 8 -82.83 10.54 48.62
C THR A 8 -81.36 10.72 49.08
N ASN A 9 -81.22 11.14 50.34
CA ASN A 9 -80.26 10.73 51.41
C ASN A 9 -78.72 10.86 51.26
N SER A 10 -78.15 11.76 52.07
CA SER A 10 -76.84 11.63 52.74
C SER A 10 -76.99 10.78 54.03
N PRO A 11 -75.97 10.51 54.88
CA PRO A 11 -74.54 10.88 54.85
C PRO A 11 -73.56 9.72 55.22
N ALA A 12 -72.24 9.94 55.08
CA ALA A 12 -71.26 9.71 56.15
C ALA A 12 -69.82 9.86 55.63
N SER A 13 -69.10 10.73 56.33
CA SER A 13 -67.67 10.99 56.29
C SER A 13 -66.83 9.78 56.74
N GLY A 14 -65.77 9.49 55.98
CA GLY A 14 -64.66 8.63 56.42
C GLY A 14 -63.41 8.99 55.63
N TRP A 15 -62.44 9.62 56.29
CA TRP A 15 -61.19 10.07 55.70
C TRP A 15 -60.16 8.93 55.63
N ALA A 16 -59.31 9.06 54.61
CA ALA A 16 -57.89 8.69 54.56
C ALA A 16 -57.48 7.29 54.05
N SER A 17 -56.45 7.37 53.19
CA SER A 17 -55.42 6.36 52.88
C SER A 17 -55.65 5.51 51.63
N ALA A 18 -55.25 6.03 50.46
CA ALA A 18 -54.98 5.24 49.26
C ALA A 18 -53.45 5.01 49.12
N PRO A 19 -53.01 3.81 48.67
CA PRO A 19 -51.65 3.33 48.86
C PRO A 19 -50.67 3.85 47.80
N PHE A 20 -49.44 4.15 48.24
CA PHE A 20 -48.26 4.29 47.39
C PHE A 20 -47.93 2.93 46.77
N LEU A 21 -48.20 2.76 45.47
CA LEU A 21 -47.63 1.68 44.67
C LEU A 21 -46.25 2.13 44.19
N ALA A 22 -45.22 1.71 44.91
CA ALA A 22 -43.83 1.80 44.48
C ALA A 22 -43.61 0.86 43.30
N GLY A 23 -43.55 1.42 42.09
CA GLY A 23 -43.10 0.70 40.91
C GLY A 23 -41.61 0.40 41.01
N LEU A 24 -41.27 -0.87 41.21
CA LEU A 24 -39.92 -1.38 41.11
C LEU A 24 -39.47 -1.29 39.63
N LEU A 25 -38.85 -0.17 39.25
CA LEU A 25 -38.12 -0.06 37.98
C LEU A 25 -36.87 -0.93 38.09
N LEU A 26 -36.92 -2.10 37.45
CA LEU A 26 -35.74 -2.91 37.16
C LEU A 26 -34.79 -2.08 36.29
N THR A 27 -33.78 -1.47 36.91
CA THR A 27 -32.61 -0.96 36.21
C THR A 27 -31.83 -2.15 35.66
N VAL A 28 -32.07 -2.51 34.40
CA VAL A 28 -31.14 -3.35 33.66
C VAL A 28 -29.83 -2.57 33.56
N PRO A 29 -28.68 -3.13 33.97
CA PRO A 29 -27.41 -2.46 33.76
C PRO A 29 -27.17 -2.45 32.25
N ALA A 30 -27.21 -1.25 31.66
CA ALA A 30 -26.69 -1.02 30.32
C ALA A 30 -25.21 -1.44 30.34
N HIS A 31 -24.93 -2.58 29.72
CA HIS A 31 -23.55 -2.99 29.46
C HIS A 31 -22.91 -1.95 28.54
N GLY A 32 -21.63 -1.69 28.78
CA GLY A 32 -20.88 -0.53 28.32
C GLY A 32 -20.92 -0.25 26.82
N GLN A 33 -20.60 1.01 26.53
CA GLN A 33 -20.60 1.66 25.22
C GLN A 33 -19.81 0.89 24.15
N ASP A 34 -20.49 0.04 23.40
CA ASP A 34 -20.12 -0.27 22.04
C ASP A 34 -20.71 0.84 21.15
N GLY A 35 -19.88 1.46 20.30
CA GLY A 35 -20.29 2.60 19.47
C GLY A 35 -21.49 2.28 18.58
N SER A 36 -22.25 3.31 18.16
CA SER A 36 -23.35 3.09 17.21
C SER A 36 -22.83 2.43 15.91
N ALA A 37 -23.70 1.73 15.18
CA ALA A 37 -23.31 1.10 13.91
C ALA A 37 -22.66 2.11 12.94
N ASP A 38 -23.21 3.33 12.86
CA ASP A 38 -22.66 4.43 12.05
C ASP A 38 -21.26 4.87 12.53
N GLN A 39 -21.02 4.88 13.84
CA GLN A 39 -19.72 5.21 14.41
C GLN A 39 -18.68 4.14 14.09
N ILE A 40 -19.05 2.86 14.16
CA ILE A 40 -18.17 1.73 13.79
C ILE A 40 -17.87 1.76 12.29
N GLU A 41 -18.86 2.03 11.43
CA GLU A 41 -18.66 2.15 9.99
C GLU A 41 -17.73 3.32 9.65
N ARG A 42 -17.94 4.48 10.28
CA ARG A 42 -17.02 5.63 10.18
C ARG A 42 -15.60 5.25 10.64
N GLY A 43 -15.49 4.54 11.76
CA GLY A 43 -14.22 4.06 12.28
C GLY A 43 -13.48 3.13 11.32
N LYS A 44 -14.20 2.20 10.68
CA LYS A 44 -13.66 1.32 9.63
C LYS A 44 -13.09 2.12 8.47
N TYR A 45 -13.83 3.14 8.02
CA TYR A 45 -13.38 4.03 6.95
C TYR A 45 -12.10 4.78 7.35
N LEU A 46 -12.04 5.32 8.56
CA LEU A 46 -10.89 6.07 9.06
C LEU A 46 -9.65 5.18 9.31
N VAL A 47 -9.83 3.94 9.79
CA VAL A 47 -8.74 2.95 9.90
C VAL A 47 -8.19 2.55 8.54
N THR A 48 -9.05 2.50 7.53
CA THR A 48 -8.63 2.30 6.13
C THR A 48 -7.84 3.52 5.63
N MET A 49 -8.39 4.74 5.78
CA MET A 49 -7.72 6.00 5.41
C MET A 49 -6.36 6.18 6.09
N GLY A 50 -6.27 5.80 7.36
CA GLY A 50 -5.05 5.82 8.18
C GLY A 50 -4.01 4.77 7.82
N ASP A 51 -4.27 3.93 6.81
CA ASP A 51 -3.40 2.84 6.34
C ASP A 51 -2.95 1.89 7.47
N CYS A 52 -3.79 1.69 8.49
CA CYS A 52 -3.40 0.95 9.69
C CYS A 52 -3.05 -0.52 9.36
N ALA A 53 -3.76 -1.10 8.39
CA ALA A 53 -3.56 -2.50 8.00
C ALA A 53 -2.17 -2.75 7.38
N ALA A 54 -1.62 -1.79 6.63
CA ALA A 54 -0.31 -1.93 5.98
C ALA A 54 0.82 -2.10 7.01
N CYS A 55 0.71 -1.43 8.15
CA CYS A 55 1.69 -1.52 9.23
C CYS A 55 1.32 -2.56 10.29
N HIS A 56 0.03 -2.83 10.53
CA HIS A 56 -0.40 -3.72 11.62
C HIS A 56 -0.83 -5.11 11.14
N THR A 57 -0.44 -5.52 9.94
CA THR A 57 -0.66 -6.88 9.43
C THR A 57 0.66 -7.40 8.88
N ALA A 58 1.24 -8.42 9.51
CA ALA A 58 2.42 -9.09 8.97
C ALA A 58 2.09 -9.78 7.62
N PRO A 59 3.07 -9.97 6.72
CA PRO A 59 2.88 -10.82 5.53
C PRO A 59 2.38 -12.22 5.91
N GLY A 60 1.23 -12.64 5.37
CA GLY A 60 0.56 -13.90 5.74
C GLY A 60 -0.05 -13.92 7.16
N GLY A 61 -0.01 -12.79 7.87
CA GLY A 61 -0.57 -12.61 9.19
C GLY A 61 -2.08 -12.31 9.17
N LYS A 62 -2.68 -12.32 10.36
CA LYS A 62 -4.10 -11.96 10.53
C LYS A 62 -4.28 -10.45 10.54
N TYR A 63 -5.38 -9.97 9.95
CA TYR A 63 -5.73 -8.55 9.88
C TYR A 63 -5.57 -7.85 11.24
N LEU A 64 -4.76 -6.77 11.27
CA LEU A 64 -4.48 -5.93 12.44
C LEU A 64 -3.79 -6.64 13.63
N ALA A 65 -3.30 -7.86 13.47
CA ALA A 65 -2.66 -8.64 14.53
C ALA A 65 -1.19 -8.25 14.82
N GLY A 66 -0.64 -7.26 14.11
CA GLY A 66 0.72 -6.74 14.30
C GLY A 66 1.80 -7.57 13.62
N ASN A 67 3.01 -7.52 14.17
CA ASN A 67 4.20 -8.25 13.74
C ASN A 67 4.72 -7.92 12.33
N TYR A 68 4.30 -6.79 11.75
CA TYR A 68 5.01 -6.25 10.59
C TYR A 68 6.38 -5.71 11.04
N ALA A 69 7.42 -6.03 10.29
CA ALA A 69 8.78 -5.58 10.56
C ALA A 69 9.07 -4.28 9.81
N LEU A 70 9.15 -3.17 10.54
CA LEU A 70 9.56 -1.87 10.00
C LEU A 70 11.09 -1.75 10.09
N ASN A 71 11.75 -1.73 8.94
CA ASN A 71 13.20 -1.52 8.86
C ASN A 71 13.50 -0.02 8.96
N MET A 72 14.08 0.38 10.09
CA MET A 72 14.52 1.75 10.32
C MET A 72 16.06 1.80 10.26
N PRO A 73 16.66 2.96 9.94
CA PRO A 73 18.12 3.12 9.98
C PRO A 73 18.77 2.78 11.33
N PHE A 74 17.97 2.80 12.40
CA PHE A 74 18.39 2.55 13.76
C PHE A 74 17.92 1.19 14.32
N GLY A 75 17.38 0.30 13.50
CA GLY A 75 16.93 -1.03 13.91
C GLY A 75 15.57 -1.45 13.36
N VAL A 76 15.09 -2.61 13.79
CA VAL A 76 13.80 -3.16 13.33
C VAL A 76 12.73 -2.96 14.40
N ILE A 77 11.60 -2.36 14.02
CA ILE A 77 10.43 -2.20 14.90
C ILE A 77 9.37 -3.21 14.51
N MET A 78 8.97 -4.08 15.45
CA MET A 78 7.83 -4.97 15.28
C MET A 78 6.55 -4.26 15.72
N THR A 79 5.58 -4.13 14.81
CA THR A 79 4.34 -3.39 15.06
C THR A 79 3.40 -4.14 16.02
N PRO A 80 2.65 -3.43 16.89
CA PRO A 80 1.77 -4.08 17.87
C PRO A 80 0.49 -4.62 17.26
N ASN A 81 -0.14 -5.56 17.96
CA ASN A 81 -1.48 -6.07 17.68
C ASN A 81 -2.53 -5.01 18.09
N LEU A 82 -3.40 -4.61 17.15
CA LEU A 82 -4.45 -3.63 17.39
C LEU A 82 -5.82 -4.26 17.67
N THR A 83 -5.95 -5.59 17.58
CA THR A 83 -7.22 -6.28 17.84
C THR A 83 -7.62 -6.19 19.32
N PRO A 84 -8.90 -6.42 19.70
CA PRO A 84 -9.34 -6.29 21.09
C PRO A 84 -8.96 -7.50 21.97
N ASP A 85 -7.95 -8.28 21.56
CA ASP A 85 -7.40 -9.35 22.39
C ASP A 85 -6.86 -8.79 23.72
N LYS A 86 -7.20 -9.46 24.83
CA LYS A 86 -6.92 -8.97 26.18
C LYS A 86 -5.45 -9.07 26.56
N GLU A 87 -4.75 -10.08 26.06
CA GLU A 87 -3.38 -10.37 26.48
C GLU A 87 -2.35 -9.72 25.57
N THR A 88 -2.60 -9.75 24.26
CA THR A 88 -1.64 -9.36 23.23
C THR A 88 -2.03 -8.08 22.48
N GLY A 89 -3.30 -7.65 22.55
CA GLY A 89 -3.85 -6.50 21.84
C GLY A 89 -4.33 -5.35 22.73
N LEU A 90 -5.35 -4.63 22.25
CA LEU A 90 -5.96 -3.46 22.90
C LEU A 90 -7.08 -3.83 23.88
N GLY A 91 -7.29 -5.12 24.17
CA GLY A 91 -8.40 -5.63 24.97
C GLY A 91 -8.53 -4.99 26.35
N ASN A 92 -7.40 -4.72 27.01
CA ASN A 92 -7.28 -4.10 28.34
C ASN A 92 -6.88 -2.60 28.28
N TRP A 93 -7.00 -1.95 27.14
CA TRP A 93 -6.73 -0.52 26.99
C TRP A 93 -8.00 0.28 27.24
N SER A 94 -7.87 1.41 27.94
CA SER A 94 -8.90 2.45 27.96
C SER A 94 -8.83 3.31 26.70
N TYR A 95 -9.89 4.06 26.40
CA TYR A 95 -9.84 5.06 25.33
C TYR A 95 -8.73 6.10 25.57
N ASP A 96 -8.52 6.54 26.81
CA ASP A 96 -7.46 7.48 27.17
C ASP A 96 -6.05 6.90 26.93
N ASP A 97 -5.84 5.61 27.22
CA ASP A 97 -4.58 4.93 26.89
C ASP A 97 -4.35 4.91 25.36
N PHE A 98 -5.40 4.60 24.61
CA PHE A 98 -5.36 4.57 23.15
C PHE A 98 -5.07 5.97 22.59
N ASP A 99 -5.76 6.99 23.07
CA ASP A 99 -5.62 8.36 22.61
C ASP A 99 -4.21 8.91 22.86
N LYS A 100 -3.66 8.67 24.05
CA LYS A 100 -2.28 9.00 24.40
C LYS A 100 -1.27 8.35 23.46
N ALA A 101 -1.50 7.09 23.07
CA ALA A 101 -0.63 6.45 22.09
C ALA A 101 -0.83 7.09 20.71
N PHE A 102 -2.09 7.15 20.24
CA PHE A 102 -2.50 7.52 18.89
C PHE A 102 -2.12 8.97 18.53
N ARG A 103 -2.56 9.95 19.31
CA ARG A 103 -2.34 11.38 19.04
C ARG A 103 -1.13 11.96 19.74
N HIS A 104 -0.70 11.37 20.85
CA HIS A 104 0.37 11.93 21.68
C HIS A 104 1.66 11.10 21.69
N GLY A 105 1.74 9.98 20.98
CA GLY A 105 2.96 9.18 20.88
C GLY A 105 3.43 8.61 22.22
N TYR A 106 2.52 8.35 23.16
CA TYR A 106 2.84 7.81 24.48
C TYR A 106 2.02 6.55 24.79
N SER A 107 2.70 5.42 24.94
CA SER A 107 2.09 4.14 25.28
C SER A 107 2.28 3.83 26.76
N LYS A 108 1.23 3.32 27.42
CA LYS A 108 1.32 2.84 28.80
C LYS A 108 2.29 1.67 29.01
N ASN A 109 2.60 0.91 27.95
CA ASN A 109 3.45 -0.29 28.04
C ASN A 109 4.94 0.02 27.85
N VAL A 110 5.27 1.04 27.04
CA VAL A 110 6.66 1.29 26.60
C VAL A 110 7.11 2.75 26.76
N GLY A 111 6.22 3.65 27.18
CA GLY A 111 6.46 5.09 27.26
C GLY A 111 6.38 5.75 25.88
N TYR A 112 7.28 6.70 25.63
CA TYR A 112 7.34 7.42 24.35
C TYR A 112 7.59 6.49 23.16
N LEU A 113 6.78 6.66 22.13
CA LEU A 113 6.86 5.93 20.87
C LEU A 113 7.89 6.58 19.95
N TYR A 114 8.57 5.75 19.16
CA TYR A 114 9.41 6.25 18.08
C TYR A 114 8.54 6.93 17.02
N PRO A 115 9.02 8.00 16.36
CA PRO A 115 8.27 8.71 15.32
C PRO A 115 8.06 7.90 14.03
N ALA A 116 8.43 6.62 14.02
CA ALA A 116 7.94 5.64 13.05
C ALA A 116 6.42 5.41 13.16
N PHE A 117 5.84 5.61 14.35
CA PHE A 117 4.40 5.71 14.50
C PHE A 117 3.97 7.16 14.21
N PRO A 118 3.05 7.41 13.26
CA PRO A 118 2.76 8.76 12.74
C PRO A 118 1.92 9.65 13.67
N PHE A 119 2.17 9.60 14.98
CA PHE A 119 1.47 10.42 15.98
C PHE A 119 1.58 11.93 15.71
N GLY A 120 2.68 12.37 15.06
CA GLY A 120 2.85 13.77 14.61
C GLY A 120 1.79 14.23 13.62
N TRP A 121 1.27 13.34 12.78
CA TRP A 121 0.16 13.62 11.87
C TRP A 121 -1.19 13.32 12.52
N PHE A 122 -1.29 12.22 13.28
CA PHE A 122 -2.54 11.82 13.93
C PHE A 122 -3.02 12.78 15.02
N THR A 123 -2.16 13.64 15.57
CA THR A 123 -2.58 14.74 16.45
C THR A 123 -3.64 15.67 15.83
N LYS A 124 -3.69 15.75 14.49
CA LYS A 124 -4.66 16.55 13.72
C LYS A 124 -6.07 15.95 13.71
N VAL A 125 -6.20 14.64 13.97
CA VAL A 125 -7.48 13.91 13.94
C VAL A 125 -8.40 14.42 15.03
N THR A 126 -9.68 14.60 14.70
CA THR A 126 -10.69 15.10 15.65
C THR A 126 -10.98 14.07 16.74
N ASP A 127 -11.55 14.51 17.86
CA ASP A 127 -11.91 13.61 18.95
C ASP A 127 -13.00 12.61 18.51
N ASP A 128 -13.99 13.05 17.74
CA ASP A 128 -15.05 12.18 17.19
C ASP A 128 -14.47 11.10 16.27
N ASP A 129 -13.53 11.45 15.40
CA ASP A 129 -12.87 10.51 14.50
C ASP A 129 -11.97 9.54 15.27
N THR A 130 -11.29 10.02 16.32
CA THR A 130 -10.46 9.17 17.20
C THR A 130 -11.32 8.16 17.96
N GLN A 131 -12.48 8.58 18.47
CA GLN A 131 -13.46 7.68 19.11
C GLN A 131 -14.06 6.68 18.12
N ALA A 132 -14.35 7.10 16.89
CA ALA A 132 -14.84 6.20 15.85
C ALA A 132 -13.80 5.12 15.50
N ILE A 133 -12.54 5.50 15.32
CA ILE A 133 -11.42 4.57 15.12
C ILE A 133 -11.36 3.57 16.29
N TRP A 134 -11.39 4.05 17.53
CA TRP A 134 -11.39 3.22 18.71
C TRP A 134 -12.56 2.22 18.72
N ALA A 135 -13.79 2.69 18.47
CA ALA A 135 -14.98 1.84 18.41
C ALA A 135 -14.84 0.73 17.36
N TYR A 136 -14.31 1.05 16.17
CA TYR A 136 -14.07 0.03 15.15
C TYR A 136 -13.01 -0.98 15.58
N LEU A 137 -11.85 -0.55 16.11
CA LEU A 137 -10.81 -1.45 16.60
C LEU A 137 -11.31 -2.36 17.74
N ARG A 138 -12.29 -1.90 18.53
CA ARG A 138 -12.95 -2.72 19.55
C ARG A 138 -13.93 -3.76 18.97
N SER A 139 -14.41 -3.54 17.76
CA SER A 139 -15.39 -4.41 17.08
C SER A 139 -14.77 -5.52 16.22
N VAL A 140 -13.48 -5.41 15.86
CA VAL A 140 -12.83 -6.43 15.01
C VAL A 140 -12.63 -7.74 15.78
N PRO A 141 -12.54 -8.90 15.09
CA PRO A 141 -12.25 -10.17 15.76
C PRO A 141 -10.97 -10.10 16.58
N ALA A 142 -11.02 -10.56 17.82
CA ALA A 142 -9.84 -10.69 18.67
C ALA A 142 -8.89 -11.74 18.10
N VAL A 143 -7.62 -11.39 17.98
CA VAL A 143 -6.56 -12.31 17.57
C VAL A 143 -5.50 -12.32 18.66
N SER A 144 -5.28 -13.49 19.27
CA SER A 144 -4.13 -13.69 20.14
C SER A 144 -2.88 -13.84 19.28
N GLU A 145 -2.07 -12.79 19.23
CA GLU A 145 -0.83 -12.72 18.45
C GLU A 145 0.19 -11.91 19.24
N LYS A 146 1.16 -12.60 19.86
CA LYS A 146 2.16 -11.95 20.70
C LYS A 146 3.12 -11.16 19.80
N ARG A 147 3.24 -9.87 20.07
CA ARG A 147 4.22 -9.00 19.40
C ARG A 147 5.65 -9.52 19.65
N GLN A 148 6.40 -9.72 18.57
CA GLN A 148 7.83 -10.01 18.62
C GLN A 148 8.62 -8.80 19.14
N GLU A 149 9.82 -9.05 19.67
CA GLU A 149 10.66 -7.97 20.19
C GLU A 149 11.24 -7.13 19.06
N SER A 150 11.23 -5.81 19.25
CA SER A 150 11.91 -4.89 18.34
C SER A 150 13.42 -4.97 18.57
N GLN A 151 14.20 -5.02 17.48
CA GLN A 151 15.65 -5.08 17.52
C GLN A 151 16.22 -3.68 17.33
N ILE A 152 16.28 -2.91 18.41
CA ILE A 152 16.82 -1.55 18.41
C ILE A 152 18.11 -1.57 19.24
N PRO A 153 19.29 -1.49 18.61
CA PRO A 153 20.56 -1.47 19.35
C PRO A 153 20.74 -0.17 20.15
N PHE A 154 21.61 -0.25 21.16
CA PHE A 154 22.17 0.95 21.81
C PHE A 154 22.92 1.82 20.77
N PRO A 155 22.84 3.16 20.84
CA PRO A 155 22.16 3.97 21.85
C PRO A 155 20.67 4.22 21.59
N PHE A 156 20.14 3.82 20.44
CA PHE A 156 18.77 4.14 20.02
C PHE A 156 17.68 3.47 20.86
N SER A 157 18.01 2.41 21.60
CA SER A 157 17.11 1.78 22.58
C SER A 157 16.81 2.66 23.79
N VAL A 158 17.63 3.68 24.06
CA VAL A 158 17.44 4.60 25.19
C VAL A 158 16.39 5.66 24.84
N ARG A 159 15.15 5.43 25.27
CA ARG A 159 13.98 6.26 24.92
C ARG A 159 14.02 7.69 25.47
N THR A 160 14.92 8.05 26.37
CA THR A 160 15.03 9.44 26.87
C THR A 160 15.38 10.43 25.74
N ALA A 161 16.11 9.98 24.71
CA ALA A 161 16.37 10.78 23.51
C ALA A 161 15.08 11.18 22.77
N LEU A 162 14.00 10.38 22.88
CA LEU A 162 12.71 10.69 22.28
C LEU A 162 12.02 11.88 22.96
N VAL A 163 12.31 12.14 24.25
CA VAL A 163 11.79 13.32 24.95
C VAL A 163 12.36 14.59 24.33
N THR A 164 13.68 14.61 24.12
CA THR A 164 14.36 15.72 23.44
C THR A 164 13.83 15.92 22.03
N TRP A 165 13.72 14.84 21.26
CA TRP A 165 13.18 14.88 19.90
C TRP A 165 11.76 15.44 19.85
N ARG A 166 10.88 14.92 20.71
CA ARG A 166 9.48 15.33 20.80
C ARG A 166 9.38 16.82 21.14
N THR A 167 10.19 17.29 22.10
CA THR A 167 10.19 18.70 22.52
C THR A 167 10.62 19.62 21.37
N ALA A 168 11.52 19.17 20.50
CA ALA A 168 12.01 19.94 19.36
C ALA A 168 11.05 19.94 18.15
N PHE A 169 10.37 18.82 17.88
CA PHE A 169 9.71 18.61 16.58
C PHE A 169 8.23 18.25 16.63
N PHE A 170 7.69 17.83 17.77
CA PHE A 170 6.26 17.49 17.89
C PHE A 170 5.45 18.68 18.40
N THR A 171 4.34 18.97 17.73
CA THR A 171 3.34 19.94 18.18
C THR A 171 2.01 19.22 18.38
N ASP A 172 1.42 19.37 19.56
CA ASP A 172 0.10 18.83 19.87
C ASP A 172 -0.97 19.81 19.37
N GLU A 173 -1.55 19.53 18.20
CA GLU A 173 -2.51 20.43 17.60
C GLU A 173 -3.54 19.70 16.73
N ARG A 174 -4.82 19.89 17.06
CA ARG A 174 -5.94 19.46 16.20
C ARG A 174 -5.94 20.22 14.87
N PHE A 175 -6.55 19.61 13.86
CA PHE A 175 -6.78 20.29 12.60
C PHE A 175 -7.69 21.51 12.80
N LYS A 176 -7.32 22.62 12.18
CA LYS A 176 -8.10 23.85 12.14
C LYS A 176 -8.36 24.20 10.68
N PRO A 177 -9.62 24.18 10.22
CA PRO A 177 -9.95 24.62 8.86
C PRO A 177 -9.47 26.05 8.62
N ASP A 178 -8.89 26.30 7.45
CA ASP A 178 -8.61 27.65 6.97
C ASP A 178 -9.94 28.28 6.51
N PRO A 179 -10.38 29.39 7.13
CA PRO A 179 -11.66 30.04 6.79
C PRO A 179 -11.67 30.65 5.38
N THR A 180 -10.50 30.81 4.75
CA THR A 180 -10.36 31.34 3.39
C THR A 180 -10.32 30.25 2.32
N ALA A 181 -10.15 28.99 2.72
CA ALA A 181 -10.15 27.84 1.83
C ALA A 181 -11.55 27.27 1.64
N SER A 182 -11.78 26.60 0.50
CA SER A 182 -13.03 25.87 0.28
C SER A 182 -13.16 24.68 1.25
N ALA A 183 -14.39 24.19 1.43
CA ALA A 183 -14.62 23.00 2.25
C ALA A 183 -13.86 21.77 1.72
N GLU A 184 -13.73 21.66 0.39
CA GLU A 184 -12.97 20.60 -0.27
C GLU A 184 -11.47 20.68 0.03
N VAL A 185 -10.87 21.87 -0.08
CA VAL A 185 -9.45 22.07 0.26
C VAL A 185 -9.20 21.79 1.73
N ASN A 186 -10.09 22.23 2.63
CA ASN A 186 -9.99 21.92 4.05
C ASN A 186 -10.13 20.42 4.34
N ARG A 187 -11.02 19.72 3.64
CA ARG A 187 -11.16 18.26 3.73
C ARG A 187 -9.87 17.57 3.27
N GLY A 188 -9.31 18.01 2.15
CA GLY A 188 -8.03 17.51 1.64
C GLY A 188 -6.88 17.72 2.61
N ALA A 189 -6.78 18.93 3.18
CA ALA A 189 -5.76 19.26 4.17
C ALA A 189 -5.86 18.35 5.40
N TYR A 190 -7.08 18.15 5.93
CA TYR A 190 -7.32 17.25 7.06
C TYR A 190 -6.85 15.82 6.79
N LEU A 191 -7.09 15.31 5.58
CA LEU A 191 -6.70 13.97 5.20
C LEU A 191 -5.20 13.87 4.94
N VAL A 192 -4.62 14.74 4.12
CA VAL A 192 -3.19 14.71 3.75
C VAL A 192 -2.28 14.98 4.96
N GLU A 193 -2.65 15.91 5.84
CA GLU A 193 -1.88 16.25 7.04
C GLU A 193 -2.22 15.40 8.28
N GLY A 194 -3.34 14.70 8.25
CA GLY A 194 -3.81 13.84 9.33
C GLY A 194 -3.62 12.36 8.99
N LEU A 195 -4.73 11.63 8.84
CA LEU A 195 -4.72 10.17 8.64
C LEU A 195 -3.98 9.71 7.39
N GLY A 196 -3.99 10.46 6.30
CA GLY A 196 -3.25 10.16 5.09
C GLY A 196 -1.74 10.38 5.20
N HIS A 197 -1.30 11.15 6.21
CA HIS A 197 0.09 11.31 6.67
C HIS A 197 1.15 11.37 5.54
N CYS A 198 0.80 11.99 4.40
CA CYS A 198 1.57 11.86 3.16
C CYS A 198 3.01 12.40 3.32
N ALA A 199 3.14 13.42 4.17
CA ALA A 199 4.40 14.04 4.53
C ALA A 199 5.39 13.08 5.22
N MET A 200 4.92 11.98 5.82
CA MET A 200 5.81 11.00 6.46
C MET A 200 6.79 10.39 5.47
N CYS A 201 6.35 10.13 4.23
CA CYS A 201 7.20 9.63 3.16
C CYS A 201 7.69 10.78 2.27
N HIS A 202 6.84 11.75 1.97
CA HIS A 202 7.09 12.78 0.97
C HIS A 202 7.78 14.05 1.48
N ASN A 203 8.10 14.21 2.77
CA ASN A 203 8.95 15.32 3.22
C ASN A 203 10.42 15.10 2.86
N GLU A 204 11.22 16.14 2.68
CA GLU A 204 12.69 16.00 2.47
C GLU A 204 13.38 15.35 3.64
N ASN A 205 13.12 15.88 4.83
CA ASN A 205 13.72 15.41 6.07
C ASN A 205 12.69 14.69 6.94
N LYS A 206 12.87 13.37 7.06
CA LYS A 206 11.98 12.48 7.82
C LYS A 206 12.29 12.52 9.31
N LEU A 207 13.52 12.91 9.67
CA LEU A 207 13.96 12.96 11.07
C LEU A 207 13.24 14.03 11.85
N VAL A 208 12.78 15.11 11.22
CA VAL A 208 12.12 16.24 11.90
C VAL A 208 10.59 16.16 11.82
N GLY A 209 10.06 15.01 11.40
CA GLY A 209 8.63 14.72 11.38
C GLY A 209 7.81 15.69 10.52
N ASN A 210 6.76 16.25 11.11
CA ASN A 210 5.85 17.22 10.48
C ASN A 210 6.23 18.69 10.78
N SER A 211 7.41 18.96 11.33
CA SER A 211 7.85 20.33 11.62
C SER A 211 8.13 21.14 10.35
N SER A 212 8.24 22.47 10.50
CA SER A 212 8.55 23.39 9.39
C SER A 212 9.91 23.14 8.74
N PHE A 213 10.83 22.45 9.42
CA PHE A 213 12.15 22.09 8.90
C PHE A 213 12.13 20.87 7.97
N ALA A 214 10.96 20.22 7.81
CA ALA A 214 10.88 18.94 7.11
C ALA A 214 11.04 19.04 5.58
N GLY A 215 11.04 20.25 5.00
CA GLY A 215 11.03 20.41 3.54
C GLY A 215 9.78 19.76 2.95
N ARG A 216 8.63 20.30 3.37
CA ARG A 216 7.30 19.75 3.17
C ARG A 216 7.06 19.29 1.73
N PHE A 217 6.70 18.02 1.56
CA PHE A 217 6.33 17.39 0.28
C PHE A 217 7.40 17.41 -0.83
N GLY A 218 8.65 17.77 -0.53
CA GLY A 218 9.74 17.80 -1.49
C GLY A 218 10.24 16.41 -1.93
N GLY A 219 9.92 15.34 -1.21
CA GLY A 219 10.30 13.97 -1.55
C GLY A 219 11.59 13.51 -0.87
N GLY A 220 11.93 12.23 -1.01
CA GLY A 220 13.21 11.65 -0.58
C GLY A 220 13.09 10.18 -0.19
N VAL A 221 14.16 9.63 0.37
CA VAL A 221 14.26 8.18 0.59
C VAL A 221 13.52 7.70 1.84
N ILE A 222 12.74 6.63 1.71
CA ILE A 222 12.09 5.88 2.79
C ILE A 222 12.22 4.37 2.52
N ASP A 223 12.74 3.61 3.49
CA ASP A 223 13.00 2.17 3.35
C ASP A 223 13.76 1.81 2.06
N GLY A 224 14.71 2.65 1.63
CA GLY A 224 15.47 2.46 0.40
C GLY A 224 14.67 2.66 -0.90
N TRP A 225 13.46 3.21 -0.85
CA TRP A 225 12.68 3.66 -2.01
C TRP A 225 12.65 5.19 -2.05
N TYR A 226 12.53 5.79 -3.23
CA TYR A 226 12.39 7.25 -3.33
C TYR A 226 10.91 7.63 -3.40
N ALA A 227 10.42 8.33 -2.37
CA ALA A 227 9.10 8.97 -2.39
C ALA A 227 9.22 10.30 -3.16
N PRO A 228 8.54 10.48 -4.30
CA PRO A 228 8.73 11.66 -5.14
C PRO A 228 8.25 12.96 -4.48
N ASN A 229 8.65 14.09 -5.04
CA ASN A 229 8.00 15.36 -4.76
C ASN A 229 6.51 15.29 -5.16
N ILE A 230 5.61 15.78 -4.31
CA ILE A 230 4.16 15.81 -4.59
C ILE A 230 3.57 17.22 -4.57
N THR A 231 4.41 18.26 -4.56
CA THR A 231 3.99 19.64 -4.81
C THR A 231 3.54 19.81 -6.27
N PRO A 232 2.83 20.89 -6.64
CA PRO A 232 2.37 21.11 -8.02
C PRO A 232 3.51 21.61 -8.95
N ASP A 233 4.73 21.10 -8.78
CA ASP A 233 5.83 21.30 -9.73
C ASP A 233 5.58 20.52 -11.03
N GLY A 234 5.89 21.15 -12.17
CA GLY A 234 5.58 20.63 -13.51
C GLY A 234 6.58 19.62 -14.07
N HIS A 235 7.69 19.33 -13.38
CA HIS A 235 8.72 18.38 -13.83
C HIS A 235 8.89 17.21 -12.86
N GLN A 236 8.94 17.51 -11.56
CA GLN A 236 9.29 16.57 -10.48
C GLN A 236 8.10 16.26 -9.58
N GLY A 237 7.06 17.09 -9.64
CA GLY A 237 5.85 16.98 -8.83
C GLY A 237 4.62 16.55 -9.61
N ILE A 238 3.45 16.76 -9.01
CA ILE A 238 2.15 16.43 -9.62
C ILE A 238 1.64 17.53 -10.55
N GLY A 239 2.31 18.67 -10.66
CA GLY A 239 1.87 19.82 -11.47
C GLY A 239 1.72 19.50 -12.96
N ALA A 240 2.43 18.46 -13.39
CA ALA A 240 2.44 17.95 -14.75
C ALA A 240 1.23 17.08 -15.09
N TRP A 241 0.53 16.56 -14.06
CA TRP A 241 -0.62 15.68 -14.18
C TRP A 241 -1.92 16.47 -14.04
N THR A 242 -2.96 16.04 -14.74
CA THR A 242 -4.35 16.44 -14.48
C THR A 242 -4.83 15.93 -13.13
N ASP A 243 -5.88 16.53 -12.58
CA ASP A 243 -6.46 16.08 -11.31
C ASP A 243 -6.98 14.65 -11.41
N GLU A 244 -7.58 14.29 -12.55
CA GLU A 244 -8.05 12.94 -12.86
C GLU A 244 -6.90 11.93 -12.89
N GLN A 245 -5.74 12.30 -13.44
CA GLN A 245 -4.55 11.43 -13.42
C GLN A 245 -4.05 11.19 -11.99
N VAL A 246 -4.02 12.23 -11.14
CA VAL A 246 -3.61 12.06 -9.74
C VAL A 246 -4.61 11.20 -8.98
N VAL A 247 -5.92 11.44 -9.13
CA VAL A 247 -6.97 10.59 -8.52
C VAL A 247 -6.86 9.15 -9.00
N THR A 248 -6.66 8.93 -10.30
CA THR A 248 -6.48 7.59 -10.86
C THR A 248 -5.25 6.90 -10.30
N TYR A 249 -4.14 7.62 -10.16
CA TYR A 249 -2.92 7.09 -9.54
C TYR A 249 -3.16 6.67 -8.09
N LEU A 250 -3.77 7.53 -7.27
CA LEU A 250 -4.07 7.22 -5.87
C LEU A 250 -5.06 6.05 -5.72
N LYS A 251 -5.94 5.84 -6.71
CA LYS A 251 -6.93 4.77 -6.70
C LYS A 251 -6.40 3.43 -7.23
N THR A 252 -5.48 3.46 -8.20
CA THR A 252 -5.09 2.27 -8.98
C THR A 252 -3.63 1.92 -8.93
N GLY A 253 -2.75 2.84 -8.55
CA GLY A 253 -1.30 2.70 -8.65
C GLY A 253 -0.72 3.13 -9.99
N THR A 254 -1.55 3.59 -10.94
CA THR A 254 -1.08 4.02 -12.27
C THR A 254 -1.69 5.34 -12.70
N ALA A 255 -0.86 6.22 -13.27
CA ALA A 255 -1.31 7.40 -13.98
C ALA A 255 -1.21 7.11 -15.49
N PRO A 256 -2.33 7.14 -16.25
CA PRO A 256 -2.31 6.95 -17.70
C PRO A 256 -1.90 8.22 -18.44
N GLY A 257 -1.67 8.12 -19.75
CA GLY A 257 -1.46 9.26 -20.64
C GLY A 257 -0.01 9.54 -20.98
N ASP A 258 0.29 10.79 -21.32
CA ASP A 258 1.56 11.28 -21.85
C ASP A 258 2.66 11.44 -20.78
N ARG A 259 2.28 11.44 -19.49
CA ARG A 259 3.19 11.47 -18.34
C ARG A 259 2.87 10.32 -17.38
N PRO A 260 3.17 9.08 -17.75
CA PRO A 260 2.77 7.94 -16.96
C PRO A 260 3.51 7.86 -15.63
N GLY A 261 2.88 7.21 -14.66
CA GLY A 261 3.48 6.91 -13.36
C GLY A 261 3.00 5.56 -12.88
N VAL A 262 3.89 4.81 -12.21
CA VAL A 262 3.57 3.49 -11.66
C VAL A 262 4.07 3.41 -10.22
N ALA A 263 3.15 3.08 -9.31
CA ALA A 263 3.47 2.88 -7.91
C ALA A 263 4.34 1.63 -7.73
N ALA A 264 5.36 1.76 -6.90
CA ALA A 264 6.24 0.68 -6.49
C ALA A 264 6.53 0.79 -4.99
N GLY A 265 7.07 -0.29 -4.41
CA GLY A 265 7.49 -0.30 -3.00
C GLY A 265 6.35 0.07 -2.03
N PRO A 266 6.63 0.86 -0.98
CA PRO A 266 5.65 1.27 0.02
C PRO A 266 4.44 2.02 -0.54
N MET A 267 4.62 2.86 -1.57
CA MET A 267 3.50 3.61 -2.14
C MET A 267 2.45 2.67 -2.77
N ARG A 268 2.90 1.59 -3.42
CA ARG A 268 2.00 0.56 -3.95
C ARG A 268 1.18 -0.08 -2.83
N GLN A 269 1.84 -0.39 -1.71
CA GLN A 269 1.17 -0.98 -0.54
C GLN A 269 0.12 -0.01 0.03
N THR A 270 0.47 1.26 0.24
CA THR A 270 -0.48 2.28 0.70
C THR A 270 -1.69 2.43 -0.23
N ILE A 271 -1.50 2.31 -1.54
CA ILE A 271 -2.62 2.33 -2.49
C ILE A 271 -3.50 1.09 -2.33
N MET A 272 -2.89 -0.10 -2.34
CA MET A 272 -3.62 -1.38 -2.25
C MET A 272 -4.34 -1.55 -0.92
N GLU A 273 -3.72 -1.09 0.18
CA GLU A 273 -4.26 -1.29 1.52
C GLU A 273 -5.21 -0.18 1.99
N SER A 274 -5.00 1.05 1.52
CA SER A 274 -5.76 2.24 1.91
C SER A 274 -6.45 2.93 0.73
N LEU A 275 -5.70 3.67 -0.10
CA LEU A 275 -6.26 4.70 -0.98
C LEU A 275 -7.19 4.16 -2.10
N SER A 276 -7.00 2.92 -2.53
CA SER A 276 -7.91 2.26 -3.50
C SER A 276 -9.31 1.96 -2.91
N LYS A 277 -9.44 1.98 -1.58
CA LYS A 277 -10.65 1.61 -0.84
C LYS A 277 -11.37 2.84 -0.25
N VAL A 278 -10.80 4.03 -0.37
CA VAL A 278 -11.43 5.27 0.14
C VAL A 278 -12.36 5.89 -0.89
N LYS A 279 -13.20 6.83 -0.45
CA LYS A 279 -14.16 7.48 -1.33
C LYS A 279 -13.43 8.38 -2.33
N GLU A 280 -13.89 8.38 -3.57
CA GLU A 280 -13.30 9.20 -4.64
C GLU A 280 -13.37 10.71 -4.33
N GLU A 281 -14.41 11.15 -3.61
CA GLU A 281 -14.56 12.52 -3.10
C GLU A 281 -13.37 12.94 -2.23
N ASP A 282 -12.89 12.03 -1.37
CA ASP A 282 -11.77 12.29 -0.48
C ASP A 282 -10.44 12.30 -1.26
N LEU A 283 -10.30 11.46 -2.30
CA LEU A 283 -9.15 11.55 -3.22
C LEU A 283 -9.13 12.88 -3.96
N LYS A 284 -10.28 13.35 -4.47
CA LYS A 284 -10.41 14.67 -5.11
C LYS A 284 -10.06 15.80 -4.15
N ALA A 285 -10.55 15.73 -2.91
CA ALA A 285 -10.21 16.69 -1.87
C ALA A 285 -8.68 16.72 -1.58
N MET A 286 -8.05 15.55 -1.45
CA MET A 286 -6.58 15.47 -1.30
C MET A 286 -5.85 16.14 -2.46
N VAL A 287 -6.29 15.91 -3.69
CA VAL A 287 -5.71 16.57 -4.89
C VAL A 287 -5.92 18.08 -4.82
N ALA A 288 -7.14 18.54 -4.57
CA ALA A 288 -7.46 19.96 -4.44
C ALA A 288 -6.56 20.66 -3.42
N TYR A 289 -6.30 20.01 -2.28
CA TYR A 289 -5.35 20.50 -1.29
C TYR A 289 -3.89 20.51 -1.77
N LEU A 290 -3.42 19.43 -2.40
CA LEU A 290 -2.04 19.38 -2.92
C LEU A 290 -1.79 20.46 -3.98
N ARG A 291 -2.82 20.85 -4.75
CA ARG A 291 -2.75 21.98 -5.68
C ARG A 291 -2.52 23.33 -5.01
N THR A 292 -2.90 23.50 -3.74
CA THR A 292 -2.68 24.76 -3.01
C THR A 292 -1.29 24.88 -2.40
N VAL A 293 -0.52 23.78 -2.34
CA VAL A 293 0.84 23.79 -1.79
C VAL A 293 1.77 24.54 -2.74
N PRO A 294 2.72 25.36 -2.25
CA PRO A 294 3.73 25.96 -3.09
C PRO A 294 4.53 24.92 -3.90
N ALA A 295 4.60 25.11 -5.21
CA ALA A 295 5.44 24.28 -6.08
C ALA A 295 6.91 24.37 -5.65
N LYS A 296 7.58 23.22 -5.59
CA LYS A 296 8.99 23.14 -5.22
C LYS A 296 9.77 22.33 -6.26
N GLN A 297 10.94 22.81 -6.65
CA GLN A 297 11.89 22.01 -7.43
C GLN A 297 12.92 21.39 -6.49
N THR A 298 13.14 20.08 -6.58
CA THR A 298 14.17 19.37 -5.79
C THR A 298 15.54 19.39 -6.45
N TYR A 299 15.59 19.38 -7.78
CA TYR A 299 16.81 19.58 -8.54
C TYR A 299 16.53 20.46 -9.77
N LYS A 300 17.60 21.00 -10.36
CA LYS A 300 17.53 21.72 -11.63
C LYS A 300 17.79 20.72 -12.77
N PRO A 301 16.85 20.49 -13.69
CA PRO A 301 17.09 19.63 -14.85
C PRO A 301 18.31 20.11 -15.62
N LYS A 302 19.20 19.17 -15.96
CA LYS A 302 20.38 19.43 -16.79
C LYS A 302 20.24 18.64 -18.06
N ASP A 303 20.68 19.24 -19.16
CA ASP A 303 20.83 18.54 -20.40
C ASP A 303 22.17 17.79 -20.38
N LEU A 304 22.10 16.47 -20.53
CA LEU A 304 23.26 15.60 -20.49
C LEU A 304 23.43 14.95 -21.86
N ALA A 305 23.92 15.75 -22.83
CA ALA A 305 24.05 15.37 -24.24
C ALA A 305 24.80 14.04 -24.50
N VAL A 306 25.57 13.54 -23.53
CA VAL A 306 26.20 12.22 -23.59
C VAL A 306 25.17 11.08 -23.75
N PHE A 307 23.94 11.25 -23.26
CA PHE A 307 22.88 10.24 -23.34
C PHE A 307 22.07 10.28 -24.63
N ASP A 308 22.25 11.31 -25.47
CA ASP A 308 21.63 11.41 -26.80
C ASP A 308 22.47 10.76 -27.91
N ALA A 309 23.72 10.39 -27.60
CA ALA A 309 24.64 9.80 -28.57
C ALA A 309 24.38 8.28 -28.76
N ALA A 310 24.65 7.77 -29.96
CA ALA A 310 24.50 6.34 -30.30
C ALA A 310 25.34 5.38 -29.44
N GLY A 311 26.41 5.88 -28.79
CA GLY A 311 27.28 5.15 -27.88
C GLY A 311 27.11 5.53 -26.40
N ALA A 312 25.95 6.08 -26.02
CA ALA A 312 25.69 6.51 -24.66
C ALA A 312 25.95 5.37 -23.64
N PRO A 313 26.59 5.67 -22.49
CA PRO A 313 26.75 4.68 -21.42
C PRO A 313 25.40 4.06 -21.04
N GLY A 314 25.34 2.73 -20.99
CA GLY A 314 24.12 1.99 -20.64
C GLY A 314 23.17 1.71 -21.81
N ALA A 315 23.37 2.30 -22.99
CA ALA A 315 22.49 2.07 -24.15
C ALA A 315 22.52 0.61 -24.64
N SER A 316 23.70 -0.01 -24.73
CA SER A 316 23.83 -1.42 -25.12
C SER A 316 23.18 -2.36 -24.11
N THR A 317 23.32 -2.05 -22.81
CA THR A 317 22.66 -2.75 -21.72
C THR A 317 21.14 -2.62 -21.83
N TYR A 318 20.62 -1.42 -22.09
CA TYR A 318 19.18 -1.19 -22.30
C TYR A 318 18.65 -2.01 -23.48
N LEU A 319 19.34 -1.97 -24.63
CA LEU A 319 18.95 -2.73 -25.82
C LEU A 319 18.92 -4.23 -25.54
N THR A 320 19.90 -4.74 -24.79
CA THR A 320 20.03 -6.17 -24.49
C THR A 320 18.96 -6.66 -23.52
N TYR A 321 18.70 -5.91 -22.44
CA TYR A 321 17.94 -6.40 -21.29
C TYR A 321 16.53 -5.79 -21.14
N CYS A 322 16.29 -4.60 -21.69
CA CYS A 322 15.07 -3.82 -21.39
C CYS A 322 14.19 -3.60 -22.63
N SER A 323 14.80 -3.44 -23.81
CA SER A 323 14.11 -2.94 -25.01
C SER A 323 13.03 -3.87 -25.56
N SER A 324 13.11 -5.18 -25.30
CA SER A 324 12.09 -6.14 -25.73
C SER A 324 10.71 -5.87 -25.10
N CYS A 325 10.69 -5.29 -23.90
CA CYS A 325 9.47 -4.91 -23.19
C CYS A 325 9.22 -3.40 -23.27
N HIS A 326 10.22 -2.59 -22.91
CA HIS A 326 10.07 -1.13 -22.81
C HIS A 326 10.21 -0.38 -24.14
N GLN A 327 10.46 -1.11 -25.23
CA GLN A 327 10.75 -0.60 -26.58
C GLN A 327 12.05 0.23 -26.67
N PRO A 328 12.70 0.29 -27.84
CA PRO A 328 13.91 1.11 -28.02
C PRO A 328 13.71 2.60 -27.73
N ASP A 329 12.48 3.12 -27.90
CA ASP A 329 12.13 4.51 -27.64
C ASP A 329 11.58 4.76 -26.22
N GLY A 330 11.62 3.73 -25.35
CA GLY A 330 11.22 3.85 -23.95
C GLY A 330 9.72 4.04 -23.73
N LYS A 331 8.88 3.92 -24.76
CA LYS A 331 7.42 4.12 -24.65
C LYS A 331 6.67 2.92 -24.06
N GLY A 332 7.32 1.78 -23.94
CA GLY A 332 6.67 0.55 -23.47
C GLY A 332 5.57 0.09 -24.44
N ILE A 333 4.61 -0.65 -23.89
CA ILE A 333 3.47 -1.22 -24.61
C ILE A 333 2.23 -0.80 -23.85
N GLU A 334 1.38 0.00 -24.48
CA GLU A 334 0.18 0.53 -23.83
C GLU A 334 -0.65 -0.58 -23.17
N GLY A 335 -1.02 -0.35 -21.90
CA GLY A 335 -1.79 -1.29 -21.10
C GLY A 335 -1.04 -2.54 -20.62
N ALA A 336 0.23 -2.76 -20.99
CA ALA A 336 0.98 -3.95 -20.60
C ALA A 336 2.37 -3.66 -20.00
N VAL A 337 3.13 -2.73 -20.59
CA VAL A 337 4.46 -2.35 -20.11
C VAL A 337 4.51 -0.82 -20.02
N PRO A 338 4.79 -0.25 -18.84
CA PRO A 338 4.76 1.19 -18.68
C PRO A 338 5.86 1.88 -19.49
N ALA A 339 5.59 3.09 -19.96
CA ALA A 339 6.61 3.94 -20.53
C ALA A 339 7.63 4.35 -19.46
N LEU A 340 8.89 4.37 -19.86
CA LEU A 340 10.00 4.96 -19.12
C LEU A 340 10.24 6.41 -19.56
N ALA A 341 9.97 6.72 -20.83
CA ALA A 341 9.97 8.07 -21.36
C ALA A 341 8.87 8.91 -20.71
N GLY A 342 9.21 10.10 -20.20
CA GLY A 342 8.28 11.02 -19.56
C GLY A 342 7.73 10.55 -18.21
N ASN A 343 8.22 9.41 -17.68
CA ASN A 343 7.71 8.85 -16.44
C ASN A 343 8.26 9.60 -15.22
N THR A 344 7.37 10.18 -14.41
CA THR A 344 7.76 11.03 -13.28
C THR A 344 8.46 10.26 -12.16
N SER A 345 8.15 8.97 -11.99
CA SER A 345 8.86 8.10 -11.04
C SER A 345 10.29 7.79 -11.50
N VAL A 346 10.53 7.71 -12.82
CA VAL A 346 11.88 7.58 -13.38
C VAL A 346 12.67 8.87 -13.17
N MET A 347 12.02 10.02 -13.37
CA MET A 347 12.63 11.36 -13.26
C MET A 347 12.69 11.91 -11.84
N SER A 348 12.39 11.13 -10.81
CA SER A 348 12.56 11.58 -9.42
C SER A 348 14.04 11.91 -9.12
N GLU A 349 14.29 12.83 -8.18
CA GLU A 349 15.65 13.28 -7.83
C GLU A 349 16.58 12.11 -7.53
N GLY A 350 16.12 11.15 -6.72
CA GLY A 350 16.87 9.95 -6.38
C GLY A 350 16.59 8.76 -7.32
N PRO A 351 17.60 7.90 -7.57
CA PRO A 351 17.49 6.72 -8.45
C PRO A 351 16.96 5.46 -7.76
N GLU A 352 16.68 5.51 -6.46
CA GLU A 352 16.47 4.33 -5.61
C GLU A 352 15.32 3.45 -6.14
N THR A 353 14.21 4.05 -6.55
CA THR A 353 13.07 3.31 -7.09
C THR A 353 13.42 2.57 -8.39
N VAL A 354 14.13 3.21 -9.32
CA VAL A 354 14.53 2.58 -10.60
C VAL A 354 15.51 1.43 -10.34
N LEU A 355 16.50 1.64 -9.47
CA LEU A 355 17.46 0.61 -9.09
C LEU A 355 16.76 -0.62 -8.48
N ARG A 356 15.81 -0.40 -7.56
CA ARG A 356 15.09 -1.50 -6.90
C ARG A 356 14.15 -2.24 -7.83
N VAL A 357 13.54 -1.57 -8.80
CA VAL A 357 12.73 -2.22 -9.83
C VAL A 357 13.61 -3.10 -10.73
N ILE A 358 14.79 -2.62 -11.14
CA ILE A 358 15.72 -3.41 -11.98
C ILE A 358 16.23 -4.64 -11.22
N TYR A 359 16.62 -4.49 -9.95
CA TYR A 359 17.11 -5.61 -9.14
C TYR A 359 16.04 -6.56 -8.64
N GLY A 360 14.87 -6.02 -8.32
CA GLY A 360 13.83 -6.72 -7.57
C GLY A 360 12.67 -7.19 -8.43
N GLY A 361 12.51 -6.65 -9.63
CA GLY A 361 11.29 -6.80 -10.41
C GLY A 361 10.07 -6.18 -9.73
N LEU A 362 8.92 -6.33 -10.39
CA LEU A 362 7.61 -5.94 -9.88
C LEU A 362 6.60 -7.05 -10.22
N ALA A 363 5.74 -7.37 -9.26
CA ALA A 363 4.60 -8.26 -9.51
C ALA A 363 3.63 -7.65 -10.54
N ALA A 364 2.77 -8.47 -11.13
CA ALA A 364 1.71 -7.96 -11.99
C ALA A 364 0.78 -7.06 -11.17
N GLN A 365 0.44 -5.89 -11.70
CA GLN A 365 -0.38 -4.93 -10.99
C GLN A 365 -1.02 -3.92 -11.95
N SER A 366 -2.22 -3.45 -11.59
CA SER A 366 -2.91 -2.38 -12.32
C SER A 366 -3.07 -2.72 -13.81
N GLY A 367 -3.22 -4.01 -14.13
CA GLY A 367 -3.28 -4.55 -15.48
C GLY A 367 -1.94 -4.67 -16.20
N LEU A 368 -0.83 -4.20 -15.61
CA LEU A 368 0.52 -4.27 -16.18
C LEU A 368 1.17 -5.65 -15.97
N ALA A 369 2.02 -6.02 -16.92
CA ALA A 369 2.85 -7.21 -16.86
C ALA A 369 3.86 -7.13 -15.69
N PRO A 370 4.24 -8.28 -15.11
CA PRO A 370 5.29 -8.31 -14.10
C PRO A 370 6.64 -7.90 -14.70
N MET A 371 7.35 -7.01 -14.02
CA MET A 371 8.73 -6.66 -14.38
C MET A 371 9.67 -7.72 -13.80
N VAL A 372 10.49 -8.35 -14.63
CA VAL A 372 11.46 -9.34 -14.15
C VAL A 372 12.61 -8.68 -13.38
N ALA A 373 13.22 -9.41 -12.45
CA ALA A 373 14.40 -8.99 -11.71
C ALA A 373 15.69 -9.10 -12.58
N ILE A 374 15.71 -8.44 -13.74
CA ILE A 374 16.77 -8.62 -14.75
C ILE A 374 18.15 -8.17 -14.26
N GLY A 375 18.21 -7.24 -13.30
CA GLY A 375 19.44 -6.78 -12.66
C GLY A 375 20.23 -7.87 -11.94
N GLN A 376 19.61 -9.02 -11.64
CA GLN A 376 20.31 -10.18 -11.07
C GLN A 376 21.32 -10.80 -12.04
N GLN A 377 21.24 -10.51 -13.33
CA GLN A 377 22.17 -11.00 -14.36
C GLN A 377 23.25 -9.97 -14.75
N MET A 378 23.22 -8.80 -14.12
CA MET A 378 24.03 -7.64 -14.48
C MET A 378 25.01 -7.31 -13.36
N THR A 379 26.12 -6.66 -13.70
CA THR A 379 27.03 -6.02 -12.73
C THR A 379 26.44 -4.71 -12.21
N ASP A 380 26.95 -4.23 -11.06
CA ASP A 380 26.51 -2.93 -10.49
C ASP A 380 26.81 -1.76 -11.43
N VAL A 381 27.89 -1.84 -12.20
CA VAL A 381 28.26 -0.84 -13.21
C VAL A 381 27.26 -0.82 -14.36
N GLU A 382 26.86 -1.99 -14.86
CA GLU A 382 25.82 -2.07 -15.90
C GLU A 382 24.48 -1.54 -15.42
N VAL A 383 24.07 -1.90 -14.19
CA VAL A 383 22.82 -1.40 -13.61
C VAL A 383 22.87 0.12 -13.38
N LYS A 384 24.00 0.63 -12.89
CA LYS A 384 24.21 2.08 -12.75
C LYS A 384 24.06 2.78 -14.10
N ASN A 385 24.80 2.31 -15.11
CA ASN A 385 24.82 2.94 -16.43
C ASN A 385 23.47 2.88 -17.14
N VAL A 386 22.77 1.73 -17.09
CA VAL A 386 21.43 1.62 -17.69
C VAL A 386 20.40 2.47 -16.95
N THR A 387 20.53 2.61 -15.63
CA THR A 387 19.68 3.50 -14.82
C THR A 387 19.89 4.95 -15.24
N ASP A 388 21.14 5.38 -15.40
CA ASP A 388 21.48 6.72 -15.87
C ASP A 388 20.96 6.99 -17.29
N TYR A 389 21.09 6.00 -18.19
CA TYR A 389 20.56 6.05 -19.55
C TYR A 389 19.03 6.24 -19.55
N ILE A 390 18.29 5.34 -18.89
CA ILE A 390 16.82 5.41 -18.79
C ILE A 390 16.36 6.76 -18.25
N ARG A 391 17.08 7.30 -17.26
CA ARG A 391 16.74 8.56 -16.58
C ARG A 391 17.15 9.82 -17.35
N ASN A 392 17.89 9.70 -18.44
CA ASN A 392 18.40 10.83 -19.24
C ASN A 392 18.22 10.66 -20.76
N SER A 393 17.44 9.67 -21.20
CA SER A 393 17.06 9.48 -22.60
C SER A 393 15.59 9.84 -22.85
N TRP A 394 15.22 10.01 -24.13
CA TRP A 394 13.84 10.28 -24.57
C TRP A 394 13.22 11.55 -23.96
N GLY A 395 14.06 12.55 -23.66
CA GLY A 395 13.63 13.80 -23.01
C GLY A 395 13.59 13.74 -21.48
N ASN A 396 13.89 12.57 -20.88
CA ASN A 396 14.06 12.47 -19.43
C ASN A 396 15.29 13.29 -18.99
N LYS A 397 15.18 13.93 -17.82
CA LYS A 397 16.27 14.73 -17.23
C LYS A 397 16.27 14.56 -15.72
N ALA A 398 17.16 13.73 -15.19
CA ALA A 398 17.28 13.46 -13.76
C ALA A 398 18.74 13.37 -13.29
N PRO A 399 19.01 13.60 -12.00
CA PRO A 399 20.36 13.45 -11.46
C PRO A 399 20.91 12.03 -11.71
N PRO A 400 22.17 11.92 -12.19
CA PRO A 400 22.84 10.64 -12.33
C PRO A 400 23.02 9.93 -10.99
N VAL A 401 23.13 8.60 -11.04
CA VAL A 401 23.51 7.76 -9.91
C VAL A 401 24.94 8.10 -9.47
N THR A 402 25.11 8.37 -8.18
CA THR A 402 26.39 8.69 -7.55
C THR A 402 26.79 7.63 -6.52
N GLY A 403 28.09 7.50 -6.26
CA GLY A 403 28.63 6.59 -5.24
C GLY A 403 28.22 5.13 -5.44
N ASP A 404 27.96 4.45 -4.32
CA ASP A 404 27.70 3.01 -4.25
C ASP A 404 26.20 2.65 -4.29
N LYS A 405 25.32 3.59 -4.64
CA LYS A 405 23.85 3.39 -4.61
C LYS A 405 23.38 2.13 -5.34
N ALA A 406 24.05 1.74 -6.43
CA ALA A 406 23.70 0.52 -7.16
C ALA A 406 24.00 -0.75 -6.37
N SER A 407 25.14 -0.85 -5.69
CA SER A 407 25.51 -2.01 -4.89
C SER A 407 24.71 -2.04 -3.57
N GLU A 408 24.46 -0.87 -2.97
CA GLU A 408 23.57 -0.70 -1.82
C GLU A 408 22.15 -1.19 -2.14
N ALA A 409 21.59 -0.76 -3.29
CA ALA A 409 20.27 -1.18 -3.74
C ALA A 409 20.22 -2.69 -4.00
N ARG A 410 21.28 -3.29 -4.58
CA ARG A 410 21.35 -4.74 -4.75
C ARG A 410 21.27 -5.46 -3.41
N ALA A 411 22.10 -5.06 -2.45
CA ALA A 411 22.15 -5.68 -1.12
C ALA A 411 20.83 -5.54 -0.35
N ALA A 412 20.14 -4.40 -0.51
CA ALA A 412 18.87 -4.12 0.13
C ALA A 412 17.65 -4.76 -0.56
N THR A 413 17.79 -5.24 -1.80
CA THR A 413 16.65 -5.75 -2.59
C THR A 413 16.36 -7.21 -2.27
N LYS A 414 15.24 -7.43 -1.58
CA LYS A 414 14.70 -8.75 -1.26
C LYS A 414 13.28 -8.86 -1.77
N THR A 415 13.08 -9.62 -2.84
CA THR A 415 11.76 -9.86 -3.43
C THR A 415 11.63 -11.31 -3.90
N MET A 416 10.39 -11.74 -4.13
CA MET A 416 10.11 -13.06 -4.71
C MET A 416 10.74 -13.20 -6.10
N LEU A 417 10.63 -12.15 -6.93
CA LEU A 417 11.13 -12.15 -8.31
C LEU A 417 12.66 -12.12 -8.39
N ALA A 418 13.34 -11.51 -7.41
CA ALA A 418 14.80 -11.64 -7.25
C ALA A 418 15.22 -12.99 -6.66
N GLY A 419 14.27 -13.83 -6.22
CA GLY A 419 14.54 -15.13 -5.64
C GLY A 419 15.12 -15.12 -4.23
N THR A 420 15.31 -13.94 -3.63
CA THR A 420 15.97 -13.77 -2.33
C THR A 420 14.99 -13.62 -1.16
N ALA A 421 13.70 -13.39 -1.45
CA ALA A 421 12.64 -13.44 -0.44
C ALA A 421 11.97 -14.83 -0.37
N PRO A 422 11.37 -15.20 0.77
CA PRO A 422 10.47 -16.33 0.83
C PRO A 422 9.34 -16.23 -0.22
N CYS A 423 8.88 -17.37 -0.71
CA CYS A 423 7.66 -17.39 -1.53
C CYS A 423 6.48 -16.90 -0.69
N ALA A 424 5.68 -16.00 -1.25
CA ALA A 424 4.53 -15.44 -0.57
C ALA A 424 3.42 -16.50 -0.36
N GLU A 425 2.40 -16.13 0.41
CA GLU A 425 1.13 -16.84 0.42
C GLU A 425 0.18 -16.24 -0.63
N ILE A 426 -0.76 -17.05 -1.12
CA ILE A 426 -1.85 -16.54 -1.95
C ILE A 426 -2.85 -15.88 -1.01
N GLU A 427 -2.94 -14.55 -1.08
CA GLU A 427 -3.74 -13.73 -0.17
C GLU A 427 -5.25 -13.92 -0.37
N GLN A 428 -5.66 -14.25 -1.60
CA GLN A 428 -7.08 -14.39 -1.95
C GLN A 428 -7.58 -15.79 -1.60
N ASP A 429 -8.32 -15.93 -0.49
CA ASP A 429 -8.86 -17.21 -0.01
C ASP A 429 -9.64 -18.00 -1.09
N LYS A 430 -10.46 -17.30 -1.88
CA LYS A 430 -11.23 -17.94 -2.96
C LYS A 430 -10.34 -18.48 -4.08
N LEU A 431 -9.27 -17.76 -4.42
CA LEU A 431 -8.30 -18.19 -5.41
C LEU A 431 -7.49 -19.38 -4.90
N LYS A 432 -7.05 -19.33 -3.64
CA LYS A 432 -6.38 -20.45 -2.96
C LYS A 432 -7.24 -21.71 -2.98
N ALA A 433 -8.51 -21.60 -2.58
CA ALA A 433 -9.44 -22.73 -2.61
C ALA A 433 -9.69 -23.27 -4.03
N ALA A 434 -9.73 -22.40 -5.04
CA ALA A 434 -9.81 -22.82 -6.44
C ALA A 434 -8.55 -23.56 -6.89
N PHE A 435 -7.36 -23.07 -6.52
CA PHE A 435 -6.09 -23.71 -6.84
C PHE A 435 -5.97 -25.11 -6.23
N ASP A 436 -6.43 -25.29 -5.00
CA ASP A 436 -6.47 -26.57 -4.31
C ASP A 436 -7.39 -27.57 -5.02
N ARG A 437 -8.59 -27.13 -5.45
CA ARG A 437 -9.53 -27.98 -6.23
C ARG A 437 -8.97 -28.39 -7.58
N ILE A 438 -8.33 -27.46 -8.29
CA ILE A 438 -7.77 -27.70 -9.63
C ILE A 438 -6.49 -28.57 -9.54
N GLY A 439 -5.80 -28.56 -8.41
CA GLY A 439 -4.50 -29.22 -8.26
C GLY A 439 -3.37 -28.45 -8.96
N ILE A 440 -3.38 -27.12 -8.84
CA ILE A 440 -2.35 -26.24 -9.45
C ILE A 440 -0.94 -26.65 -9.00
N GLN A 441 -0.74 -26.87 -7.70
CA GLN A 441 0.58 -27.18 -7.15
C GLN A 441 1.17 -28.48 -7.76
N ALA A 442 0.34 -29.52 -7.89
CA ALA A 442 0.74 -30.77 -8.53
C ALA A 442 1.08 -30.58 -10.01
N SER A 443 0.31 -29.76 -10.72
CA SER A 443 0.54 -29.45 -12.15
C SER A 443 1.82 -28.66 -12.41
N LEU A 444 2.32 -27.90 -11.42
CA LEU A 444 3.52 -27.08 -11.53
C LEU A 444 4.77 -27.78 -11.00
N THR A 445 4.62 -28.85 -10.22
CA THR A 445 5.76 -29.58 -9.64
C THR A 445 6.58 -30.25 -10.74
N GLY A 446 7.88 -29.98 -10.78
CA GLY A 446 8.78 -30.57 -11.77
C GLY A 446 8.62 -30.02 -13.21
N LEU A 447 7.87 -28.93 -13.39
CA LEU A 447 7.50 -28.40 -14.71
C LEU A 447 8.71 -27.82 -15.48
N LYS A 448 9.04 -28.36 -16.65
CA LYS A 448 10.14 -27.83 -17.47
C LYS A 448 9.74 -26.52 -18.15
N GLN A 449 10.71 -25.62 -18.40
CA GLN A 449 10.44 -24.31 -19.01
C GLN A 449 9.76 -24.39 -20.38
N GLN A 450 10.12 -25.38 -21.20
CA GLN A 450 9.49 -25.64 -22.51
C GLN A 450 7.98 -25.95 -22.39
N ASP A 451 7.55 -26.43 -21.22
CA ASP A 451 6.17 -26.84 -20.95
C ASP A 451 5.37 -25.76 -20.20
N PHE A 452 5.97 -24.58 -19.93
CA PHE A 452 5.30 -23.45 -19.28
C PHE A 452 4.06 -23.01 -20.03
N VAL A 453 4.19 -22.72 -21.33
CA VAL A 453 3.08 -22.26 -22.18
C VAL A 453 1.93 -23.27 -22.24
N PRO A 454 2.12 -24.53 -22.69
CA PRO A 454 1.02 -25.48 -22.81
C PRO A 454 0.34 -25.79 -21.47
N THR A 455 1.12 -25.80 -20.38
CA THR A 455 0.57 -26.00 -19.04
C THR A 455 -0.26 -24.80 -18.59
N LEU A 456 0.29 -23.58 -18.70
CA LEU A 456 -0.40 -22.36 -18.26
C LEU A 456 -1.66 -22.06 -19.07
N VAL A 457 -1.69 -22.38 -20.37
CA VAL A 457 -2.91 -22.29 -21.18
C VAL A 457 -4.05 -23.08 -20.53
N ARG A 458 -3.80 -24.35 -20.16
CA ARG A 458 -4.80 -25.20 -19.51
C ARG A 458 -5.18 -24.67 -18.12
N LEU A 459 -4.20 -24.37 -17.28
CA LEU A 459 -4.45 -23.97 -15.89
C LEU A 459 -5.20 -22.65 -15.81
N VAL A 460 -4.87 -21.67 -16.64
CA VAL A 460 -5.56 -20.37 -16.66
C VAL A 460 -7.03 -20.53 -17.04
N GLN A 461 -7.35 -21.37 -18.04
CA GLN A 461 -8.74 -21.63 -18.41
C GLN A 461 -9.53 -22.28 -17.26
N GLN A 462 -8.93 -23.23 -16.54
CA GLN A 462 -9.55 -23.84 -15.36
C GLN A 462 -9.77 -22.83 -14.24
N VAL A 463 -8.78 -21.98 -13.95
CA VAL A 463 -8.88 -20.96 -12.91
C VAL A 463 -9.94 -19.90 -13.26
N LYS A 464 -9.98 -19.44 -14.51
CA LYS A 464 -10.97 -18.44 -14.96
C LYS A 464 -12.40 -18.98 -14.97
N ALA A 465 -12.59 -20.29 -15.04
CA ALA A 465 -13.91 -20.93 -14.92
C ALA A 465 -14.43 -20.98 -13.47
N GLU A 466 -13.56 -20.78 -12.47
CA GLU A 466 -13.95 -20.78 -11.06
C GLU A 466 -14.51 -19.41 -10.63
N PRO A 467 -15.61 -19.37 -9.85
CA PRO A 467 -16.27 -18.12 -9.42
C PRO A 467 -15.51 -17.45 -8.26
N THR A 468 -14.26 -17.08 -8.51
CA THR A 468 -13.34 -16.50 -7.50
C THR A 468 -13.59 -15.02 -7.28
N GLY A 469 -13.96 -14.27 -8.34
CA GLY A 469 -14.14 -12.82 -8.31
C GLY A 469 -12.83 -12.04 -8.14
N VAL A 470 -11.68 -12.67 -8.37
CA VAL A 470 -10.37 -12.02 -8.31
C VAL A 470 -10.00 -11.39 -9.65
N THR A 471 -9.03 -10.48 -9.63
CA THR A 471 -8.52 -9.83 -10.83
C THR A 471 -7.60 -10.76 -11.63
N ASP A 472 -7.34 -10.42 -12.89
CA ASP A 472 -6.31 -11.10 -13.69
C ASP A 472 -4.93 -11.03 -13.01
N ASP A 473 -4.60 -9.90 -12.39
CA ASP A 473 -3.30 -9.68 -11.73
C ASP A 473 -3.16 -10.65 -10.54
N ASP A 474 -4.25 -10.87 -9.78
CA ASP A 474 -4.30 -11.86 -8.71
C ASP A 474 -4.06 -13.28 -9.24
N ILE A 475 -4.60 -13.64 -10.42
CA ILE A 475 -4.36 -14.95 -11.05
C ILE A 475 -2.88 -15.10 -11.43
N VAL A 476 -2.28 -14.08 -12.06
CA VAL A 476 -0.88 -14.09 -12.46
C VAL A 476 0.04 -14.23 -11.25
N ASN A 477 -0.18 -13.41 -10.23
CA ASN A 477 0.60 -13.41 -9.00
C ASN A 477 0.39 -14.70 -8.19
N GLY A 478 -0.84 -15.22 -8.18
CA GLY A 478 -1.19 -16.49 -7.55
C GLY A 478 -0.46 -17.67 -8.21
N LEU A 479 -0.49 -17.76 -9.55
CA LEU A 479 0.22 -18.80 -10.30
C LEU A 479 1.74 -18.69 -10.08
N THR A 480 2.28 -17.48 -10.12
CA THR A 480 3.72 -17.23 -9.86
C THR A 480 4.11 -17.66 -8.45
N THR A 481 3.27 -17.35 -7.45
CA THR A 481 3.45 -17.78 -6.07
C THR A 481 3.40 -19.31 -5.94
N ALA A 482 2.42 -19.96 -6.58
CA ALA A 482 2.31 -21.43 -6.58
C ALA A 482 3.53 -22.09 -7.23
N PHE A 483 4.04 -21.53 -8.34
CA PHE A 483 5.26 -22.01 -8.98
C PHE A 483 6.49 -21.80 -8.10
N CYS A 484 6.62 -20.64 -7.44
CA CYS A 484 7.70 -20.37 -6.50
C CYS A 484 7.80 -21.47 -5.43
N LYS A 485 6.66 -21.85 -4.83
CA LYS A 485 6.59 -22.85 -3.75
C LYS A 485 7.09 -24.24 -4.15
N VAL A 486 6.98 -24.61 -5.42
CA VAL A 486 7.43 -25.94 -5.91
C VAL A 486 8.75 -25.89 -6.67
N GLY A 487 9.10 -24.73 -7.23
CA GLY A 487 10.25 -24.57 -8.10
C GLY A 487 11.49 -23.98 -7.43
N ARG A 488 11.34 -23.15 -6.38
CA ARG A 488 12.49 -22.38 -5.84
C ARG A 488 13.69 -23.25 -5.48
N ASP A 489 13.40 -24.38 -4.84
CA ASP A 489 14.42 -25.28 -4.30
C ASP A 489 14.65 -26.50 -5.22
N ASP A 490 14.07 -26.51 -6.43
CA ASP A 490 14.23 -27.57 -7.42
C ASP A 490 15.55 -27.40 -8.21
N PRO A 491 16.47 -28.39 -8.16
CA PRO A 491 17.78 -28.32 -8.84
C PRO A 491 17.69 -28.08 -10.35
N GLN A 492 16.57 -28.41 -10.99
CA GLN A 492 16.41 -28.23 -12.44
C GLN A 492 16.50 -26.76 -12.86
N TYR A 493 16.18 -25.82 -11.96
CA TYR A 493 16.21 -24.38 -12.23
C TYR A 493 17.49 -23.70 -11.73
N GLY A 494 18.54 -24.46 -11.46
CA GLY A 494 19.87 -23.92 -11.15
C GLY A 494 20.56 -23.27 -12.36
N LYS A 495 20.20 -23.67 -13.59
CA LYS A 495 20.70 -23.10 -14.86
C LYS A 495 19.59 -23.09 -15.91
N PRO A 496 19.06 -21.93 -16.35
CA PRO A 496 19.42 -20.55 -15.99
C PRO A 496 19.12 -20.22 -14.52
N SER A 497 19.58 -19.06 -14.03
CA SER A 497 19.40 -18.68 -12.62
C SER A 497 17.91 -18.61 -12.23
N TRP A 498 17.60 -18.97 -10.98
CA TRP A 498 16.22 -18.94 -10.46
C TRP A 498 15.45 -17.63 -10.73
N PRO A 499 16.03 -16.42 -10.54
CA PRO A 499 15.33 -15.16 -10.84
C PRO A 499 14.88 -15.06 -12.31
N ALA A 500 15.68 -15.60 -13.24
CA ALA A 500 15.33 -15.66 -14.65
C ALA A 500 14.14 -16.59 -14.89
N VAL A 501 14.14 -17.75 -14.22
CA VAL A 501 13.10 -18.78 -14.35
C VAL A 501 11.76 -18.25 -13.84
N ILE A 502 11.72 -17.76 -12.60
CA ILE A 502 10.47 -17.25 -12.01
C ILE A 502 9.95 -16.03 -12.76
N GLY A 503 10.82 -15.14 -13.22
CA GLY A 503 10.45 -13.99 -14.04
C GLY A 503 9.87 -14.39 -15.41
N THR A 504 10.46 -15.40 -16.05
CA THR A 504 9.94 -15.95 -17.31
C THR A 504 8.57 -16.58 -17.10
N PHE A 505 8.42 -17.39 -16.04
CA PHE A 505 7.14 -18.01 -15.69
C PHE A 505 6.05 -16.95 -15.47
N ALA A 506 6.35 -15.89 -14.69
CA ALA A 506 5.42 -14.81 -14.39
C ALA A 506 4.93 -14.09 -15.67
N ASN A 507 5.83 -13.82 -16.62
CA ASN A 507 5.46 -13.22 -17.91
C ASN A 507 4.63 -14.15 -18.79
N VAL A 508 4.94 -15.45 -18.81
CA VAL A 508 4.11 -16.42 -19.55
C VAL A 508 2.72 -16.49 -18.92
N ALA A 509 2.63 -16.53 -17.59
CA ALA A 509 1.35 -16.51 -16.87
C ALA A 509 0.54 -15.26 -17.21
N TYR A 510 1.16 -14.09 -17.19
CA TYR A 510 0.54 -12.83 -17.62
C TYR A 510 0.00 -12.91 -19.05
N SER A 511 0.83 -13.34 -20.00
CA SER A 511 0.42 -13.48 -21.40
C SER A 511 -0.76 -14.44 -21.56
N GLN A 512 -0.81 -15.55 -20.82
CA GLN A 512 -1.91 -16.51 -20.91
C GLN A 512 -3.20 -15.99 -20.27
N VAL A 513 -3.08 -15.17 -19.22
CA VAL A 513 -4.24 -14.56 -18.55
C VAL A 513 -4.84 -13.43 -19.39
N LYS A 514 -4.00 -12.52 -19.90
CA LYS A 514 -4.46 -11.29 -20.58
C LYS A 514 -4.77 -11.43 -22.06
N HIS A 515 -4.11 -12.36 -22.75
CA HIS A 515 -4.24 -12.52 -24.21
C HIS A 515 -4.61 -13.95 -24.60
N PRO A 516 -5.74 -14.49 -24.12
CA PRO A 516 -6.15 -15.84 -24.47
C PRO A 516 -6.45 -16.01 -25.97
N GLU A 517 -6.78 -14.94 -26.69
CA GLU A 517 -7.02 -14.96 -28.14
C GLU A 517 -5.77 -15.27 -28.97
N LYS A 518 -4.56 -14.92 -28.47
CA LYS A 518 -3.29 -15.34 -29.11
C LYS A 518 -3.06 -16.86 -29.00
N GLN A 519 -3.89 -17.57 -28.22
CA GLN A 519 -3.92 -19.03 -28.13
C GLN A 519 -4.58 -19.65 -29.37
N ALA A 520 -5.55 -18.99 -30.00
CA ALA A 520 -6.36 -19.57 -31.08
C ALA A 520 -5.64 -19.64 -32.44
N ALA A 521 -4.64 -18.77 -32.67
CA ALA A 521 -3.88 -18.73 -33.92
C ALA A 521 -2.78 -19.80 -34.03
N ASN A 522 -2.42 -20.44 -32.91
CA ASN A 522 -1.29 -21.40 -32.83
C ASN A 522 -1.71 -22.83 -32.44
N VAL A 523 -3.00 -23.13 -32.40
CA VAL A 523 -3.46 -24.53 -32.38
C VAL A 523 -3.63 -24.95 -33.84
N PRO A 524 -2.87 -25.94 -34.35
CA PRO A 524 -3.17 -26.53 -35.64
C PRO A 524 -4.62 -27.03 -35.57
N SER A 525 -5.49 -26.47 -36.42
CA SER A 525 -6.80 -27.04 -36.67
C SER A 525 -6.62 -28.54 -36.88
N ALA A 526 -7.25 -29.35 -36.03
CA ALA A 526 -7.28 -30.78 -36.22
C ALA A 526 -7.89 -31.03 -37.61
N THR A 527 -7.02 -31.32 -38.57
CA THR A 527 -7.41 -31.65 -39.93
C THR A 527 -8.28 -32.88 -39.88
N THR A 528 -9.51 -32.72 -40.39
CA THR A 528 -10.38 -33.82 -40.78
C THR A 528 -9.56 -34.83 -41.59
N PRO A 529 -9.57 -36.13 -41.27
CA PRO A 529 -8.86 -37.12 -42.07
C PRO A 529 -9.44 -37.13 -43.49
N PRO A 530 -8.62 -37.37 -44.53
CA PRO A 530 -9.14 -37.47 -45.88
C PRO A 530 -10.12 -38.64 -45.95
N ALA A 531 -11.31 -38.37 -46.49
CA ALA A 531 -12.31 -39.39 -46.75
C ALA A 531 -11.69 -40.41 -47.72
N LYS A 532 -11.64 -41.68 -47.30
CA LYS A 532 -11.34 -42.79 -48.20
C LYS A 532 -12.47 -42.89 -49.22
N ASN A 533 -12.14 -42.72 -50.50
CA ASN A 533 -12.77 -43.39 -51.62
C ASN A 533 -11.71 -43.65 -52.68
#